data_AF-A0A9E3C461-F1
#
_entry.id   AF-A0A9E3C461-F1
#
_cell.length_a   1.000
_cell.length_b   1.000
_cell.length_c   1.000
_cell.angle_alpha   90.00
_cell.angle_beta   90.00
_cell.angle_gamma   90.00
#
_symmetry.space_group_name_H-M   'P 1'
#
loop_
_entity.id
_entity.type
_entity.pdbx_description
1 polymer ?
#
loop_
_entity_poly.entity_id
_entity_poly.type
_entity_poly.pdbx_seq_one_letter_code
_entity_poly.pdbx_strand_id
1 'polypeptide(L)'
;MSLNSLEYPHSSSQPPVLEKPVRRWPLPSWPIILLLALTLLYTSPREASELPTIPDSIEYTVGAQRFATLGHFNIAINSASFPSRYPPGFPVVFLSPLYAAFPTHLGVGILVVLAAAIAAMLAAYALGYRLAGEWGGVAAAVTLPEVPTFNTWSRVIMSDVPFFALGMLGAWLYMQMRAS
;
A
#
# COMPACT_ATOMS: atom_id res chain seq x y z
N MET A 1 40.78 -75.86 9.28
CA MET A 1 40.56 -74.97 8.12
C MET A 1 39.67 -73.84 8.61
N SER A 2 40.29 -72.72 9.02
CA SER A 2 39.61 -71.59 9.68
C SER A 2 39.00 -70.68 8.62
N LEU A 3 37.68 -70.46 8.66
CA LEU A 3 36.99 -69.54 7.77
C LEU A 3 37.14 -68.11 8.32
N ASN A 4 37.93 -67.30 7.61
CA ASN A 4 38.02 -65.86 7.82
C ASN A 4 36.63 -65.23 7.65
N SER A 5 36.09 -64.69 8.74
CA SER A 5 34.95 -63.78 8.72
C SER A 5 35.40 -62.44 8.13
N LEU A 6 34.89 -62.14 6.92
CA LEU A 6 35.02 -60.84 6.28
C LEU A 6 34.22 -59.80 7.08
N GLU A 7 34.93 -58.93 7.79
CA GLU A 7 34.35 -57.70 8.34
C GLU A 7 34.00 -56.74 7.19
N TYR A 8 32.71 -56.46 7.01
CA TYR A 8 32.26 -55.36 6.17
C TYR A 8 32.38 -54.05 6.98
N PRO A 9 33.09 -53.02 6.48
CA PRO A 9 33.08 -51.73 7.13
C PRO A 9 31.70 -51.09 6.93
N HIS A 10 31.00 -50.84 8.05
CA HIS A 10 29.83 -49.99 8.09
C HIS A 10 30.22 -48.57 7.63
N SER A 11 29.99 -48.27 6.35
CA SER A 11 30.04 -46.90 5.83
C SER A 11 28.86 -46.12 6.41
N SER A 12 29.13 -45.35 7.47
CA SER A 12 28.20 -44.41 8.09
C SER A 12 28.08 -43.14 7.25
N SER A 13 27.63 -43.27 5.99
CA SER A 13 27.20 -42.10 5.22
C SER A 13 25.85 -41.63 5.74
N GLN A 14 25.84 -40.87 6.83
CA GLN A 14 24.64 -40.12 7.20
C GLN A 14 24.27 -39.17 6.04
N PRO A 15 23.00 -39.13 5.61
CA PRO A 15 22.59 -38.19 4.57
C PRO A 15 22.83 -36.77 5.06
N PRO A 16 23.24 -35.83 4.18
CA PRO A 16 23.42 -34.44 4.55
C PRO A 16 22.11 -33.92 5.13
N VAL A 17 22.16 -33.49 6.40
CA VAL A 17 21.04 -32.82 7.06
C VAL A 17 20.83 -31.52 6.28
N LEU A 18 19.76 -31.47 5.48
CA LEU A 18 19.27 -30.25 4.85
C LEU A 18 18.88 -29.29 5.98
N GLU A 19 19.81 -28.44 6.38
CA GLU A 19 19.53 -27.35 7.30
C GLU A 19 18.41 -26.51 6.69
N LYS A 20 17.24 -26.53 7.34
CA LYS A 20 16.16 -25.61 6.97
C LYS A 20 16.71 -24.20 7.09
N PRO A 21 16.64 -23.37 6.04
CA PRO A 21 17.16 -22.01 6.10
C PRO A 21 16.52 -21.33 7.31
N VAL A 22 17.38 -20.92 8.25
CA VAL A 22 16.95 -20.20 9.45
C VAL A 22 16.16 -19.00 8.96
N ARG A 23 14.85 -18.99 9.25
CA ARG A 23 13.95 -17.88 8.94
C ARG A 23 14.39 -16.68 9.77
N ARG A 24 15.41 -15.97 9.28
CA ARG A 24 15.88 -14.72 9.86
C ARG A 24 14.72 -13.75 9.75
N TRP A 25 14.20 -13.34 10.90
CA TRP A 25 13.19 -12.30 10.95
C TRP A 25 13.82 -11.07 10.29
N PRO A 26 13.19 -10.49 9.25
CA PRO A 26 13.74 -9.30 8.62
C PRO A 26 13.95 -8.24 9.70
N LEU A 27 15.04 -7.49 9.60
CA LEU A 27 15.18 -6.26 10.37
C LEU A 27 13.90 -5.43 10.16
N PRO A 28 13.37 -4.75 11.18
CA PRO A 28 12.18 -3.95 11.02
C PRO A 28 12.51 -2.74 10.12
N SER A 29 12.41 -2.91 8.80
CA SER A 29 12.63 -1.85 7.80
C SER A 29 11.42 -0.92 7.70
N TRP A 30 10.28 -1.30 8.29
CA TRP A 30 9.03 -0.55 8.25
C TRP A 30 9.13 0.88 8.81
N PRO A 31 9.89 1.21 9.88
CA PRO A 31 10.01 2.60 10.34
C PRO A 31 10.76 3.47 9.33
N ILE A 32 11.75 2.90 8.63
CA ILE A 32 12.51 3.61 7.58
C ILE A 32 11.60 3.88 6.39
N ILE A 33 10.78 2.90 5.98
CA ILE A 33 9.79 3.06 4.91
C ILE A 33 8.77 4.14 5.26
N LEU A 34 8.27 4.16 6.50
CA LEU A 34 7.36 5.21 6.98
C LEU A 34 8.03 6.58 6.91
N LEU A 35 9.26 6.69 7.41
CA LEU A 35 9.99 7.94 7.42
C LEU A 35 10.24 8.44 5.99
N LEU A 36 10.60 7.55 5.06
CA LEU A 36 10.77 7.85 3.64
C LEU A 36 9.47 8.30 2.98
N ALA A 37 8.35 7.62 3.25
CA ALA A 37 7.05 8.00 2.72
C ALA A 37 6.63 9.39 3.21
N LEU A 38 6.85 9.68 4.50
CA LEU A 38 6.56 10.98 5.08
C LEU A 38 7.45 12.10 4.53
N THR A 39 8.73 11.83 4.26
CA THR A 39 9.62 12.86 3.70
C THR A 39 9.35 13.13 2.22
N LEU A 40 9.03 12.11 1.43
CA LEU A 40 8.90 12.24 -0.03
C LEU A 40 7.47 12.53 -0.50
N LEU A 41 6.46 12.00 0.18
CA LEU A 41 5.07 11.97 -0.31
C LEU A 41 4.11 12.80 0.55
N TYR A 42 4.55 13.33 1.69
CA TYR A 42 3.70 14.18 2.50
C TYR A 42 3.36 15.48 1.75
N THR A 43 2.06 15.77 1.72
CA THR A 43 1.48 17.05 1.31
C THR A 43 0.60 17.52 2.45
N SER A 44 0.72 18.80 2.81
CA SER A 44 -0.06 19.33 3.92
C SER A 44 -1.55 19.39 3.56
N PRO A 45 -2.48 19.20 4.52
CA PRO A 45 -3.90 19.41 4.27
C PRO A 45 -4.24 20.83 3.78
N ARG A 46 -3.37 21.82 4.03
CA ARG A 46 -3.54 23.17 3.51
C ARG A 46 -3.33 23.21 1.99
N GLU A 47 -2.20 22.71 1.51
CA GLU A 47 -1.90 22.64 0.08
C GLU A 47 -2.91 21.75 -0.66
N ALA A 48 -3.28 20.61 -0.07
CA ALA A 48 -4.24 19.69 -0.68
C ALA A 48 -5.65 20.28 -0.80
N SER A 49 -5.99 21.32 -0.02
CA SER A 49 -7.29 21.99 -0.10
C SER A 49 -7.47 22.85 -1.36
N GLU A 50 -6.39 23.11 -2.11
CA GLU A 50 -6.45 23.80 -3.40
C GLU A 50 -7.05 22.94 -4.51
N LEU A 51 -7.13 21.61 -4.31
CA LEU A 51 -7.76 20.66 -5.23
C LEU A 51 -7.27 20.83 -6.68
N PRO A 52 -5.95 20.68 -6.95
CA PRO A 52 -5.34 21.11 -8.20
C PRO A 52 -5.76 20.29 -9.43
N THR A 53 -6.28 19.08 -9.24
CA THR A 53 -6.70 18.19 -10.33
C THR A 53 -8.19 18.36 -10.62
N ILE A 54 -8.52 19.14 -11.64
CA ILE A 54 -9.90 19.46 -12.03
C ILE A 54 -10.35 18.57 -13.19
N PRO A 55 -11.58 18.01 -13.16
CA PRO A 55 -12.61 18.15 -12.11
C PRO A 55 -12.48 17.15 -10.95
N ASP A 56 -11.62 16.14 -11.10
CA ASP A 56 -11.70 14.90 -10.34
C ASP A 56 -11.53 15.08 -8.82
N SER A 57 -10.51 15.84 -8.40
CA SER A 57 -10.24 16.06 -6.96
C SER A 57 -11.36 16.82 -6.28
N ILE A 58 -12.01 17.73 -7.01
CA ILE A 58 -13.17 18.49 -6.54
C ILE A 58 -14.37 17.55 -6.39
N GLU A 59 -14.68 16.74 -7.40
CA GLU A 59 -15.80 15.82 -7.36
C GLU A 59 -15.68 14.81 -6.22
N TYR A 60 -14.49 14.22 -6.03
CA TYR A 60 -14.25 13.28 -4.94
C TYR A 60 -14.38 13.94 -3.57
N THR A 61 -13.75 15.10 -3.39
CA THR A 61 -13.67 15.76 -2.10
C THR A 61 -15.01 16.36 -1.69
N VAL A 62 -15.65 17.13 -2.58
CA VAL A 62 -16.95 17.75 -2.32
C VAL A 62 -18.05 16.70 -2.25
N GLY A 63 -18.03 15.70 -3.13
CA GLY A 63 -18.99 14.60 -3.09
C GLY A 63 -18.92 13.81 -1.79
N ALA A 64 -17.71 13.47 -1.32
CA ALA A 64 -17.50 12.79 -0.04
C ALA A 64 -17.94 13.66 1.15
N GLN A 65 -17.59 14.95 1.16
CA GLN A 65 -17.97 15.87 2.24
C GLN A 65 -19.50 16.02 2.32
N ARG A 66 -20.18 16.21 1.19
CA ARG A 66 -21.64 16.31 1.13
C ARG A 66 -22.32 15.01 1.52
N PHE A 67 -21.75 13.86 1.14
CA PHE A 67 -22.25 12.59 1.63
C PHE A 67 -22.12 12.49 3.15
N ALA A 68 -20.95 12.84 3.72
CA ALA A 68 -20.70 12.77 5.16
C ALA A 68 -21.57 13.74 5.98
N THR A 69 -21.88 14.93 5.44
CA THR A 69 -22.56 15.99 6.18
C THR A 69 -24.06 16.09 5.89
N LEU A 70 -24.48 15.74 4.68
CA LEU A 70 -25.86 15.90 4.20
C LEU A 70 -26.52 14.56 3.80
N GLY A 71 -25.77 13.45 3.76
CA GLY A 71 -26.28 12.15 3.30
C GLY A 71 -26.50 12.08 1.78
N HIS A 72 -26.01 13.05 1.02
CA HIS A 72 -26.21 13.14 -0.43
C HIS A 72 -24.87 13.07 -1.17
N PHE A 73 -24.70 12.04 -2.01
CA PHE A 73 -23.55 11.93 -2.90
C PHE A 73 -23.85 12.63 -4.24
N ASN A 74 -23.76 13.96 -4.23
CA ASN A 74 -24.03 14.83 -5.37
C ASN A 74 -23.10 16.05 -5.36
N ILE A 75 -23.06 16.77 -6.47
CA ILE A 75 -22.31 18.01 -6.62
C ILE A 75 -23.31 19.15 -6.83
N ALA A 76 -23.12 20.26 -6.12
CA ALA A 76 -23.94 21.45 -6.27
C ALA A 76 -23.19 22.48 -7.13
N ILE A 77 -23.79 22.88 -8.26
CA ILE A 77 -23.24 23.88 -9.18
C ILE A 77 -24.36 24.88 -9.47
N ASN A 78 -24.14 26.18 -9.22
CA ASN A 78 -25.12 27.25 -9.45
C ASN A 78 -26.52 26.93 -8.86
N SER A 79 -26.56 26.45 -7.61
CA SER A 79 -27.78 26.04 -6.89
C SER A 79 -28.53 24.85 -7.48
N ALA A 80 -28.06 24.27 -8.59
CA ALA A 80 -28.54 23.02 -9.13
C ALA A 80 -27.72 21.84 -8.60
N SER A 81 -28.37 20.70 -8.38
CA SER A 81 -27.73 19.48 -7.92
C SER A 81 -27.55 18.50 -9.08
N PHE A 82 -26.33 18.02 -9.26
CA PHE A 82 -25.96 17.07 -10.29
C PHE A 82 -25.42 15.79 -9.65
N PRO A 83 -25.68 14.61 -10.25
CA PRO A 83 -25.05 13.38 -9.82
C PRO A 83 -23.53 13.46 -10.00
N SER A 84 -22.76 12.85 -9.10
CA SER A 84 -21.31 12.72 -9.31
C SER A 84 -21.04 11.86 -10.55
N ARG A 85 -19.98 12.21 -11.30
CA ARG A 85 -19.55 11.45 -12.47
C ARG A 85 -18.84 10.15 -12.08
N TYR A 86 -18.32 10.08 -10.87
CA TYR A 86 -17.49 8.98 -10.41
C TYR A 86 -18.26 8.01 -9.51
N PRO A 87 -17.86 6.72 -9.50
CA PRO A 87 -18.41 5.75 -8.56
C PRO A 87 -18.21 6.18 -7.10
N PRO A 88 -19.14 5.83 -6.20
CA PRO A 88 -19.04 6.23 -4.80
C PRO A 88 -17.88 5.56 -4.05
N GLY A 89 -17.23 4.54 -4.61
CA GLY A 89 -16.22 3.73 -3.92
C GLY A 89 -15.15 4.55 -3.19
N PHE A 90 -14.33 5.31 -3.91
CA PHE A 90 -13.28 6.12 -3.27
C PHE A 90 -13.83 7.24 -2.36
N PRO A 91 -14.75 8.11 -2.83
CA PRO A 91 -15.27 9.21 -2.01
C PRO A 91 -16.04 8.77 -0.77
N VAL A 92 -16.92 7.77 -0.90
CA VAL A 92 -17.78 7.33 0.19
C VAL A 92 -17.02 6.42 1.16
N VAL A 93 -16.29 5.43 0.67
CA VAL A 93 -15.65 4.45 1.56
C VAL A 93 -14.42 5.03 2.25
N PHE A 94 -13.60 5.79 1.52
CA PHE A 94 -12.30 6.23 2.03
C PHE A 94 -12.31 7.66 2.58
N LEU A 95 -12.93 8.60 1.87
CA LEU A 95 -12.86 10.02 2.25
C LEU A 95 -13.96 10.42 3.26
N SER A 96 -15.18 9.92 3.09
CA SER A 96 -16.32 10.36 3.91
C SER A 96 -16.16 10.18 5.42
N PRO A 97 -15.52 9.10 5.96
CA PRO A 97 -15.29 8.98 7.41
C PRO A 97 -14.44 10.13 7.96
N LEU A 98 -13.48 10.60 7.17
CA LEU A 98 -12.59 11.68 7.55
C LEU A 98 -13.30 13.04 7.52
N TYR A 99 -14.19 13.26 6.55
CA TYR A 99 -15.03 14.46 6.51
C TYR A 99 -16.18 14.43 7.52
N ALA A 100 -16.61 13.26 8.00
CA ALA A 100 -17.51 13.19 9.15
C ALA A 100 -16.83 13.71 10.43
N ALA A 101 -15.53 13.44 10.60
CA ALA A 101 -14.73 13.94 11.72
C ALA A 101 -14.28 15.40 11.54
N PHE A 102 -13.93 15.81 10.32
CA PHE A 102 -13.39 17.14 9.99
C PHE A 102 -14.14 17.80 8.81
N PRO A 103 -15.43 18.15 8.99
CA PRO A 103 -16.31 18.56 7.88
C PRO A 103 -15.90 19.87 7.19
N THR A 104 -15.20 20.75 7.88
CA THR A 104 -14.78 22.07 7.38
C THR A 104 -13.42 22.04 6.67
N HIS A 105 -12.72 20.90 6.66
CA HIS A 105 -11.34 20.82 6.18
C HIS A 105 -11.21 19.88 4.98
N LEU A 106 -11.55 20.38 3.79
CA LEU A 106 -11.52 19.61 2.53
C LEU A 106 -10.16 18.97 2.24
N GLY A 107 -9.05 19.63 2.57
CA GLY A 107 -7.73 19.06 2.29
C GLY A 107 -7.34 17.88 3.17
N VAL A 108 -8.08 17.55 4.23
CA VAL A 108 -7.75 16.42 5.14
C VAL A 108 -7.86 15.08 4.42
N GLY A 109 -8.61 15.00 3.30
CA GLY A 109 -8.64 13.83 2.42
C GLY A 109 -7.27 13.36 1.93
N ILE A 110 -6.25 14.24 1.91
CA ILE A 110 -4.88 13.84 1.53
C ILE A 110 -4.28 12.79 2.47
N LEU A 111 -4.71 12.75 3.74
CA LEU A 111 -4.19 11.77 4.71
C LEU A 111 -4.58 10.34 4.33
N VAL A 112 -5.72 10.16 3.67
CA VAL A 112 -6.14 8.86 3.11
C VAL A 112 -5.18 8.43 2.00
N VAL A 113 -4.83 9.35 1.10
CA VAL A 113 -3.91 9.08 -0.01
C VAL A 113 -2.51 8.78 0.52
N LEU A 114 -2.03 9.55 1.50
CA LEU A 114 -0.76 9.30 2.18
C LEU A 114 -0.73 7.92 2.87
N ALA A 115 -1.80 7.58 3.60
CA ALA A 115 -1.92 6.26 4.23
C ALA A 115 -1.91 5.13 3.19
N ALA A 116 -2.59 5.32 2.05
CA ALA A 116 -2.54 4.39 0.94
C ALA A 116 -1.15 4.28 0.29
N ALA A 117 -0.45 5.40 0.11
CA ALA A 117 0.90 5.42 -0.43
C ALA A 117 1.87 4.64 0.48
N ILE A 118 1.77 4.85 1.79
CA ILE A 118 2.50 4.07 2.80
C ILE A 118 2.17 2.58 2.68
N ALA A 119 0.88 2.23 2.59
CA ALA A 119 0.46 0.84 2.44
C ALA A 119 1.00 0.20 1.15
N ALA A 120 1.02 0.94 0.03
CA ALA A 120 1.60 0.51 -1.23
C ALA A 120 3.12 0.26 -1.09
N MET A 121 3.86 1.18 -0.46
CA MET A 121 5.30 1.00 -0.22
C MET A 121 5.60 -0.20 0.69
N LEU A 122 4.78 -0.44 1.73
CA LEU A 122 4.90 -1.61 2.60
C LEU A 122 4.57 -2.91 1.85
N ALA A 123 3.55 -2.90 0.98
CA ALA A 123 3.22 -4.03 0.12
C ALA A 123 4.32 -4.30 -0.92
N ALA A 124 4.92 -3.25 -1.48
CA ALA A 124 6.07 -3.34 -2.38
C ALA A 124 7.26 -4.00 -1.69
N TYR A 125 7.57 -3.56 -0.45
CA TYR A 125 8.58 -4.21 0.38
C TYR A 125 8.27 -5.69 0.58
N ALA A 126 7.05 -6.03 0.96
CA ALA A 126 6.67 -7.40 1.27
C ALA A 126 6.74 -8.32 0.03
N LEU A 127 6.33 -7.81 -1.14
CA LEU A 127 6.45 -8.50 -2.43
C LEU A 127 7.92 -8.68 -2.83
N GLY A 128 8.72 -7.61 -2.79
CA GLY A 128 10.15 -7.65 -3.11
C GLY A 128 10.93 -8.57 -2.18
N TYR A 129 10.63 -8.51 -0.87
CA TYR A 129 11.21 -9.38 0.15
C TYR A 129 10.98 -10.86 -0.18
N ARG A 130 9.77 -11.16 -0.61
CA ARG A 130 9.37 -12.52 -0.94
C ARG A 130 10.04 -13.05 -2.21
N LEU A 131 10.30 -12.18 -3.19
CA LEU A 131 10.87 -12.57 -4.48
C LEU A 131 12.41 -12.62 -4.47
N ALA A 132 13.06 -11.70 -3.77
CA ALA A 132 14.51 -11.52 -3.83
C ALA A 132 15.17 -11.28 -2.46
N GLY A 133 14.47 -11.55 -1.36
CA GLY A 133 14.97 -11.36 0.00
C GLY A 133 15.01 -9.88 0.42
N GLU A 134 15.66 -9.61 1.54
CA GLU A 134 15.66 -8.29 2.20
C GLU A 134 16.01 -7.12 1.28
N TRP A 135 17.09 -7.24 0.52
CA TRP A 135 17.51 -6.22 -0.44
C TRP A 135 16.51 -6.01 -1.57
N GLY A 136 15.83 -7.07 -2.01
CA GLY A 136 14.74 -6.96 -2.98
C GLY A 136 13.55 -6.17 -2.44
N GLY A 137 13.20 -6.37 -1.17
CA GLY A 137 12.16 -5.60 -0.50
C GLY A 137 12.54 -4.13 -0.36
N VAL A 138 13.76 -3.84 0.13
CA VAL A 138 14.26 -2.47 0.27
C VAL A 138 14.29 -1.76 -1.08
N ALA A 139 14.84 -2.39 -2.12
CA ALA A 139 14.90 -1.82 -3.46
C ALA A 139 13.49 -1.51 -4.00
N ALA A 140 12.53 -2.42 -3.85
CA ALA A 140 11.15 -2.20 -4.28
C ALA A 140 10.49 -1.02 -3.56
N ALA A 141 10.66 -0.92 -2.24
CA ALA A 141 10.07 0.17 -1.45
C ALA A 141 10.68 1.54 -1.75
N VAL A 142 12.00 1.59 -2.00
CA VAL A 142 12.73 2.83 -2.30
C VAL A 142 12.48 3.30 -3.73
N THR A 143 12.37 2.38 -4.70
CA THR A 143 12.18 2.76 -6.12
C THR A 143 10.74 3.16 -6.45
N LEU A 144 9.75 2.68 -5.71
CA LEU A 144 8.35 3.04 -5.94
C LEU A 144 8.07 4.56 -5.91
N PRO A 145 8.52 5.34 -4.90
CA PRO A 145 8.31 6.80 -4.88
C PRO A 145 9.08 7.56 -5.97
N GLU A 146 10.06 6.95 -6.64
CA GLU A 146 10.78 7.53 -7.77
C GLU A 146 9.98 7.44 -9.08
N VAL A 147 8.94 6.60 -9.13
CA VAL A 147 8.03 6.53 -10.28
C VAL A 147 7.24 7.84 -10.34
N PRO A 148 7.40 8.69 -11.38
CA PRO A 148 6.84 10.04 -11.39
C PRO A 148 5.33 10.05 -11.19
N THR A 149 4.62 9.11 -11.82
CA THR A 149 3.18 8.94 -11.65
C THR A 149 2.81 8.61 -10.21
N PHE A 150 3.48 7.64 -9.58
CA PHE A 150 3.17 7.31 -8.19
C PHE A 150 3.46 8.52 -7.26
N ASN A 151 4.57 9.23 -7.48
CA ASN A 151 4.94 10.40 -6.71
C ASN A 151 3.89 11.53 -6.81
N THR A 152 3.55 11.94 -8.05
CA THR A 152 2.59 13.02 -8.28
C THR A 152 1.22 12.66 -7.73
N TRP A 153 0.74 11.44 -7.99
CA TRP A 153 -0.61 11.03 -7.60
C TRP A 153 -0.74 10.72 -6.10
N SER A 154 0.37 10.45 -5.40
CA SER A 154 0.38 10.30 -3.93
C SER A 154 0.21 11.63 -3.19
N ARG A 155 0.37 12.76 -3.90
CA ARG A 155 0.41 14.10 -3.34
C ARG A 155 -0.84 14.93 -3.63
N VAL A 156 -1.82 14.34 -4.29
CA VAL A 156 -3.13 14.94 -4.62
C VAL A 156 -4.26 14.00 -4.21
N ILE A 157 -5.44 14.54 -3.93
CA ILE A 157 -6.60 13.73 -3.51
C ILE A 157 -7.19 13.01 -4.72
N MET A 158 -6.66 11.81 -5.02
CA MET A 158 -7.02 10.95 -6.15
C MET A 158 -7.27 9.51 -5.73
N SER A 159 -8.03 8.79 -6.55
CA SER A 159 -8.41 7.40 -6.27
C SER A 159 -7.32 6.38 -6.65
N ASP A 160 -6.39 6.79 -7.51
CA ASP A 160 -5.39 5.95 -8.15
C ASP A 160 -4.47 5.26 -7.16
N VAL A 161 -3.88 6.02 -6.22
CA VAL A 161 -2.96 5.49 -5.21
C VAL A 161 -3.68 4.57 -4.20
N PRO A 162 -4.86 4.93 -3.64
CA PRO A 162 -5.68 4.00 -2.88
C PRO A 162 -5.97 2.67 -3.58
N PHE A 163 -6.42 2.70 -4.84
CA PHE A 163 -6.71 1.46 -5.57
C PHE A 163 -5.44 0.68 -5.95
N PHE A 164 -4.34 1.38 -6.27
CA PHE A 164 -3.04 0.75 -6.48
C PHE A 164 -2.57 0.02 -5.22
N ALA A 165 -2.67 0.65 -4.05
CA ALA A 165 -2.33 0.05 -2.77
C ALA A 165 -3.14 -1.22 -2.49
N LEU A 166 -4.45 -1.19 -2.76
CA LEU A 166 -5.32 -2.38 -2.66
C LEU A 166 -4.89 -3.48 -3.63
N GLY A 167 -4.53 -3.13 -4.86
CA GLY A 167 -4.02 -4.08 -5.85
C GLY A 167 -2.72 -4.75 -5.39
N MET A 168 -1.77 -3.98 -4.84
CA MET A 168 -0.52 -4.52 -4.29
C MET A 168 -0.78 -5.42 -3.08
N LEU A 169 -1.68 -5.02 -2.18
CA LEU A 169 -2.08 -5.82 -1.04
C LEU A 169 -2.72 -7.14 -1.49
N GLY A 170 -3.60 -7.09 -2.49
CA GLY A 170 -4.23 -8.27 -3.10
C GLY A 170 -3.20 -9.22 -3.72
N ALA A 171 -2.21 -8.70 -4.44
CA ALA A 171 -1.12 -9.49 -5.00
C ALA A 171 -0.28 -10.16 -3.90
N TRP A 172 0.03 -9.43 -2.83
CA TRP A 172 0.76 -9.98 -1.70
C TRP A 172 -0.02 -11.08 -0.98
N LEU A 173 -1.32 -10.87 -0.72
CA LEU A 173 -2.20 -11.88 -0.13
C LEU A 173 -2.33 -13.12 -1.01
N TYR A 174 -2.47 -12.94 -2.34
CA TYR A 174 -2.48 -14.04 -3.30
C TYR A 174 -1.20 -14.88 -3.21
N MET A 175 -0.04 -14.24 -3.15
CA MET A 175 1.22 -14.95 -2.98
C MET A 175 1.28 -15.71 -1.65
N GLN A 176 0.77 -15.14 -0.56
CA GLN A 176 0.72 -15.84 0.74
C GLN A 176 -0.14 -17.10 0.68
N MET A 177 -1.32 -17.01 0.10
CA MET A 177 -2.21 -18.17 -0.06
C MET A 177 -1.58 -19.27 -0.91
N ARG A 178 -0.80 -18.92 -1.96
CA ARG A 178 -0.20 -19.89 -2.87
C ARG A 178 1.06 -20.60 -2.34
N ALA A 179 1.60 -20.19 -1.20
CA ALA A 179 2.71 -20.92 -0.54
C ALA A 179 2.33 -21.55 0.79
N SER A 180 1.04 -21.55 1.11
CA SER A 180 0.45 -22.43 2.13
C SER A 180 0.03 -23.72 1.44
#